data_AF-A0A2V7H8K2-F1
#
_entry.id   AF-A0A2V7H8K2-F1
#
_cell.length_a   1.000
_cell.length_b   1.000
_cell.length_c   1.000
_cell.angle_alpha   90.00
_cell.angle_beta   90.00
_cell.angle_gamma   90.00
#
_symmetry.space_group_name_H-M   'P 1'
#
loop_
_entity.id
_entity.type
_entity.pdbx_description
1 polymer ?
#
loop_
_entity_poly.entity_id
_entity_poly.type
_entity_poly.pdbx_seq_one_letter_code
_entity_poly.pdbx_strand_id
1 'polypeptide(L)'
;MGRGAGRPHARGHRPRRAPPQPPHRVTPPARVDASGVALALAAPPRRIVSLIPSTTELLCALGLADALVGVTVYCVEPREVVRSKTRVGGEKNPDLAAIRALAPDLVVANVE
;
A
#
# COMPACT_ATOMS: atom_id res chain seq x y z
N MET A 1 59.92 35.96 30.92
CA MET A 1 58.84 36.86 30.45
C MET A 1 58.35 36.30 29.11
N GLY A 2 57.34 35.42 29.07
CA GLY A 2 55.92 35.75 28.81
C GLY A 2 55.70 36.00 27.31
N ARG A 3 54.82 35.33 26.55
CA ARG A 3 53.51 34.74 26.86
C ARG A 3 53.17 33.66 25.82
N GLY A 4 52.80 32.46 26.28
CA GLY A 4 52.05 31.50 25.46
C GLY A 4 50.58 31.90 25.42
N ALA A 5 49.99 32.01 24.23
CA ALA A 5 48.56 32.21 24.05
C ALA A 5 48.00 31.02 23.26
N GLY A 6 47.78 29.90 23.95
CA GLY A 6 47.00 28.79 23.43
C GLY A 6 45.53 29.21 23.34
N ARG A 7 44.97 29.24 22.13
CA ARG A 7 43.54 29.44 21.90
C ARG A 7 42.78 28.23 22.46
N PRO A 8 41.75 28.39 23.31
CA PRO A 8 40.94 27.25 23.73
C PRO A 8 40.05 26.80 22.57
N HIS A 9 40.13 25.52 22.21
CA HIS A 9 39.20 24.86 21.30
C HIS A 9 37.79 24.90 21.90
N ALA A 10 36.86 25.59 21.23
CA ALA A 10 35.44 25.56 21.56
C ALA A 10 34.92 24.11 21.47
N ARG A 11 34.46 23.56 22.59
CA ARG A 11 33.80 22.24 22.63
C ARG A 11 32.51 22.35 21.83
N GLY A 12 32.47 21.68 20.68
CA GLY A 12 31.29 21.65 19.81
C GLY A 12 30.08 21.09 20.54
N HIS A 13 29.00 21.87 20.55
CA HIS A 13 27.71 21.43 21.06
C HIS A 13 27.09 20.49 20.00
N ARG A 14 27.24 19.17 20.15
CA ARG A 14 26.44 18.24 19.36
C ARG A 14 24.98 18.36 19.80
N PRO A 15 24.02 18.70 18.91
CA PRO A 15 22.62 18.67 19.28
C PRO A 15 22.22 17.23 19.61
N ARG A 16 21.58 17.03 20.77
CA ARG A 16 21.02 15.73 21.14
C ARG A 16 19.92 15.39 20.15
N ARG A 17 20.02 14.23 19.49
CA ARG A 17 18.98 13.72 18.59
C ARG A 17 17.70 13.57 19.41
N ALA A 18 16.62 14.22 18.95
CA ALA A 18 15.31 14.06 19.57
C ALA A 18 14.89 12.58 19.52
N PRO A 19 14.18 12.07 20.54
CA PRO A 19 13.65 10.71 20.52
C PRO A 19 12.77 10.49 19.28
N PRO A 20 12.71 9.26 18.73
CA PRO A 20 11.83 8.94 17.62
C PRO A 20 10.38 9.26 18.01
N GLN A 21 9.72 10.07 17.19
CA GLN A 21 8.34 10.45 17.43
C GLN A 21 7.45 9.19 17.30
N PRO A 22 6.44 9.01 18.17
CA PRO A 22 5.47 7.95 18.01
C PRO A 22 4.75 8.11 16.65
N PRO A 23 4.34 7.00 15.99
CA PRO A 23 3.65 7.10 14.72
C PRO A 23 2.40 7.98 14.87
N HIS A 24 2.26 8.98 13.99
CA HIS A 24 1.08 9.82 13.95
C HIS A 24 -0.15 8.93 13.71
N ARG A 25 -1.00 8.78 14.73
CA ARG A 25 -2.34 8.20 14.56
C ARG A 25 -3.21 9.20 13.82
N VAL A 26 -3.26 9.05 12.50
CA VAL A 26 -4.30 9.67 11.70
C VAL A 26 -5.55 8.82 11.89
N THR A 27 -6.58 9.36 12.55
CA THR A 27 -7.91 8.76 12.48
C THR A 27 -8.37 8.89 11.03
N PRO A 28 -8.54 7.79 10.29
CA PRO A 28 -8.97 7.91 8.90
C PRO A 28 -10.36 8.55 8.90
N PRO A 29 -10.63 9.55 8.05
CA PRO A 29 -12.01 9.93 7.79
C PRO A 29 -12.78 8.70 7.31
N ALA A 30 -14.12 8.74 7.41
CA ALA A 30 -14.96 7.72 6.80
C ALA A 30 -14.48 7.51 5.34
N ARG A 31 -14.10 6.26 5.02
CA ARG A 31 -13.56 5.94 3.70
C ARG A 31 -14.75 5.83 2.77
N VAL A 32 -14.94 6.78 1.88
CA VAL A 32 -15.99 6.74 0.85
C VAL A 32 -15.31 6.41 -0.47
N ASP A 33 -15.84 5.43 -1.20
CA ASP A 33 -15.32 5.10 -2.53
C ASP A 33 -15.81 6.09 -3.61
N ALA A 34 -15.34 5.91 -4.85
CA ALA A 34 -15.70 6.79 -5.96
C ALA A 34 -17.18 6.74 -6.34
N SER A 35 -17.92 5.70 -5.94
CA SER A 35 -19.37 5.57 -6.16
C SER A 35 -20.21 6.22 -5.05
N GLY A 36 -19.56 6.79 -4.03
CA GLY A 36 -20.22 7.40 -2.88
C GLY A 36 -20.59 6.41 -1.77
N VAL A 37 -20.11 5.17 -1.85
CA VAL A 37 -20.40 4.13 -0.83
C VAL A 37 -19.39 4.23 0.30
N ALA A 38 -19.89 4.27 1.54
CA ALA A 38 -19.06 4.23 2.73
C ALA A 38 -18.49 2.81 2.93
N LEU A 39 -17.17 2.72 3.03
CA LEU A 39 -16.41 1.50 3.22
C LEU A 39 -15.95 1.37 4.68
N ALA A 40 -16.47 0.36 5.36
CA ALA A 40 -16.05 -0.01 6.71
C ALA A 40 -14.94 -1.07 6.65
N LEU A 41 -13.68 -0.65 6.75
CA LEU A 41 -12.54 -1.57 6.90
C LEU A 41 -12.15 -1.69 8.37
N ALA A 42 -12.42 -2.84 8.98
CA ALA A 42 -12.02 -3.12 10.36
C ALA A 42 -10.50 -3.29 10.52
N ALA A 43 -9.81 -3.69 9.45
CA ALA A 43 -8.36 -3.88 9.39
C ALA A 43 -7.85 -3.63 7.96
N PRO A 44 -6.52 -3.49 7.75
CA PRO A 44 -5.95 -3.48 6.41
C PRO A 44 -6.33 -4.76 5.63
N PRO A 45 -6.75 -4.65 4.36
CA PRO A 45 -7.10 -5.80 3.52
C PRO A 45 -5.94 -6.78 3.37
N ARG A 46 -6.23 -8.09 3.42
CA ARG A 46 -5.26 -9.18 3.28
C ARG A 46 -5.56 -10.10 2.10
N ARG A 47 -6.75 -9.99 1.49
CA ARG A 47 -7.19 -10.80 0.35
C ARG A 47 -7.86 -9.89 -0.68
N ILE A 48 -7.05 -9.35 -1.57
CA ILE A 48 -7.44 -8.36 -2.56
C ILE A 48 -7.68 -9.05 -3.91
N VAL A 49 -8.81 -8.74 -4.53
CA VAL A 49 -9.01 -8.95 -5.98
C VAL A 49 -8.93 -7.61 -6.68
N SER A 50 -8.14 -7.52 -7.75
CA SER A 50 -8.04 -6.33 -8.59
C SER A 50 -8.63 -6.61 -9.97
N LEU A 51 -9.61 -5.80 -10.38
CA LEU A 51 -10.24 -5.88 -11.69
C LEU A 51 -9.62 -4.94 -12.73
N ILE A 52 -8.57 -4.17 -12.38
CA ILE A 52 -7.96 -3.19 -13.29
C ILE A 52 -6.46 -3.47 -13.46
N PRO A 53 -5.93 -3.57 -14.69
CA PRO A 53 -4.51 -3.77 -14.94
C PRO A 53 -3.59 -2.74 -14.25
N SER A 54 -3.85 -1.44 -14.45
CA SER A 54 -3.02 -0.38 -13.85
C SER A 54 -3.06 -0.40 -12.31
N THR A 55 -4.21 -0.71 -11.71
CA THR A 55 -4.32 -0.83 -10.25
C THR A 55 -3.62 -2.07 -9.72
N THR A 56 -3.62 -3.17 -10.47
CA THR A 56 -2.84 -4.36 -10.13
C THR A 56 -1.34 -4.05 -10.05
N GLU A 57 -0.81 -3.32 -11.03
CA GLU A 57 0.59 -2.87 -11.01
C GLU A 57 0.88 -1.96 -9.82
N LEU A 58 0.00 -1.00 -9.55
CA LEU A 58 0.13 -0.10 -8.40
C LEU A 58 0.13 -0.85 -7.06
N LEU A 59 -0.78 -1.81 -6.88
CA LEU A 59 -0.82 -2.64 -5.66
C LEU A 59 0.49 -3.42 -5.48
N CYS A 60 1.07 -3.94 -6.55
CA CYS A 60 2.37 -4.60 -6.51
C CYS A 60 3.48 -3.62 -6.11
N ALA A 61 3.52 -2.43 -6.71
CA ALA A 61 4.49 -1.39 -6.39
C ALA A 61 4.40 -0.90 -4.94
N LEU A 62 3.20 -0.94 -4.34
CA LEU A 62 2.96 -0.63 -2.92
C LEU A 62 3.33 -1.78 -1.96
N GLY A 63 3.87 -2.90 -2.48
CA GLY A 63 4.24 -4.06 -1.67
C GLY A 63 3.06 -4.94 -1.24
N LEU A 64 1.91 -4.84 -1.92
CA LEU A 64 0.70 -5.61 -1.61
C LEU A 64 0.55 -6.87 -2.48
N ALA A 65 1.62 -7.28 -3.16
CA ALA A 65 1.63 -8.46 -4.03
C ALA A 65 1.18 -9.75 -3.30
N ASP A 66 1.51 -9.90 -2.01
CA ASP A 66 1.11 -11.07 -1.21
C ASP A 66 -0.38 -11.07 -0.86
N ALA A 67 -0.98 -9.88 -0.68
CA ALA A 67 -2.40 -9.75 -0.41
C ALA A 67 -3.25 -9.94 -1.68
N LEU A 68 -2.66 -9.77 -2.86
CA LEU A 68 -3.35 -9.96 -4.15
C LEU A 68 -3.60 -11.45 -4.39
N VAL A 69 -4.88 -11.85 -4.44
CA VAL A 69 -5.30 -13.26 -4.62
C VAL A 69 -5.98 -13.53 -5.95
N GLY A 70 -6.50 -12.49 -6.61
CA GLY A 70 -7.14 -12.60 -7.92
C GLY A 70 -6.94 -11.36 -8.79
N VAL A 71 -6.81 -11.58 -10.09
CA VAL A 71 -6.56 -10.57 -11.13
C VAL A 71 -7.36 -10.89 -12.39
N THR A 72 -7.62 -9.91 -13.24
CA THR A 72 -8.26 -10.18 -14.54
C THR A 72 -7.33 -10.95 -15.49
N VAL A 73 -7.88 -11.46 -16.58
CA VAL A 73 -7.09 -12.05 -17.68
C VAL A 73 -6.18 -11.03 -18.39
N TYR A 74 -6.45 -9.73 -18.23
CA TYR A 74 -5.67 -8.65 -18.86
C TYR A 74 -4.51 -8.14 -18.01
N CYS A 75 -4.44 -8.51 -16.73
CA CYS A 75 -3.30 -8.19 -15.87
C CYS A 75 -2.07 -9.02 -16.27
N VAL A 76 -1.13 -8.43 -17.01
CA VAL A 76 0.07 -9.12 -17.49
C VAL A 76 1.34 -8.75 -16.72
N GLU A 77 1.34 -7.60 -16.02
CA GLU A 77 2.47 -7.10 -15.24
C GLU A 77 2.12 -6.89 -13.74
N PRO A 78 3.10 -6.97 -12.83
CA PRO A 78 4.43 -7.56 -13.03
C PRO A 78 4.32 -9.08 -13.25
N ARG A 79 4.89 -9.59 -14.35
CA ARG A 79 4.65 -10.96 -14.83
C ARG A 79 4.92 -12.03 -13.77
N GLU A 80 5.99 -11.88 -13.01
CA GLU A 80 6.42 -12.80 -11.96
C GLU A 80 5.41 -12.91 -10.81
N VAL A 81 4.67 -11.83 -10.54
CA VAL A 81 3.62 -11.77 -9.52
C VAL A 81 2.33 -12.33 -10.09
N VAL A 82 1.82 -11.75 -11.18
CA VAL A 82 0.46 -12.02 -11.67
C VAL A 82 0.28 -13.44 -12.22
N ARG A 83 1.36 -14.11 -12.67
CA ARG A 83 1.31 -15.51 -13.13
C ARG A 83 0.88 -16.51 -12.06
N SER A 84 1.06 -16.16 -10.78
CA SER A 84 0.70 -17.01 -9.64
C SER A 84 -0.71 -16.73 -9.10
N LYS A 85 -1.40 -15.71 -9.64
CA LYS A 85 -2.68 -15.24 -9.13
C LYS A 85 -3.84 -15.89 -9.89
N THR A 86 -4.97 -16.07 -9.20
CA THR A 86 -6.17 -16.65 -9.82
C THR A 86 -6.73 -15.67 -10.85
N ARG A 87 -7.09 -16.18 -12.04
CA ARG A 87 -7.75 -15.38 -13.08
C ARG A 87 -9.25 -15.34 -12.82
N VAL A 88 -9.82 -14.14 -12.78
CA VAL A 88 -11.24 -13.92 -12.43
C VAL A 88 -12.04 -13.30 -13.58
N GLY A 89 -11.75 -13.69 -14.81
CA GLY A 89 -12.41 -13.14 -16.01
C GLY A 89 -11.87 -11.76 -16.41
N GLY A 90 -12.69 -10.97 -17.10
CA GLY A 90 -12.35 -9.61 -17.56
C GLY A 90 -12.86 -8.53 -16.62
N GLU A 91 -12.51 -7.26 -16.84
CA GLU A 91 -12.96 -6.14 -16.00
C GLU A 91 -14.47 -5.88 -16.11
N LYS A 92 -15.04 -5.99 -17.32
CA LYS A 92 -16.49 -5.78 -17.56
C LYS A 92 -17.34 -7.02 -17.27
N ASN A 93 -16.74 -8.20 -17.41
CA ASN A 93 -17.39 -9.49 -17.20
C ASN A 93 -16.55 -10.35 -16.23
N PRO A 94 -16.48 -9.96 -14.94
CA PRO A 94 -15.74 -10.72 -13.95
C PRO A 94 -16.46 -12.02 -13.60
N ASP A 95 -15.70 -13.08 -13.35
CA ASP A 95 -16.23 -14.34 -12.81
C ASP A 95 -16.57 -14.17 -11.32
N LEU A 96 -17.81 -13.81 -11.04
CA LEU A 96 -18.29 -13.59 -9.67
C LEU A 96 -18.21 -14.85 -8.80
N ALA A 97 -18.33 -16.05 -9.38
CA ALA A 97 -18.23 -17.29 -8.63
C ALA A 97 -16.78 -17.54 -8.19
N ALA A 98 -15.82 -17.36 -9.10
CA ALA A 98 -14.40 -17.43 -8.78
C ALA A 98 -13.99 -16.37 -7.74
N ILE A 99 -14.46 -15.13 -7.88
CA ILE A 99 -14.19 -14.06 -6.90
C ILE A 99 -14.72 -14.44 -5.52
N ARG A 100 -15.96 -14.92 -5.41
CA ARG A 100 -16.52 -15.35 -4.12
C ARG A 100 -15.76 -16.52 -3.51
N ALA A 101 -15.34 -17.49 -4.32
CA ALA A 101 -14.54 -18.63 -3.86
C ALA A 101 -13.17 -18.23 -3.30
N LEU A 102 -12.61 -17.10 -3.76
CA LEU A 102 -11.38 -16.53 -3.21
C LEU A 102 -11.57 -15.87 -1.84
N ALA A 103 -12.82 -15.67 -1.38
CA ALA A 103 -13.15 -14.98 -0.13
C ALA A 103 -12.34 -13.68 0.08
N PRO A 104 -12.41 -12.71 -0.86
CA PRO A 104 -11.70 -11.45 -0.73
C PRO A 104 -12.31 -10.58 0.38
N ASP A 105 -11.47 -9.77 1.01
CA ASP A 105 -11.88 -8.72 1.94
C ASP A 105 -11.87 -7.33 1.29
N LEU A 106 -11.32 -7.22 0.08
CA LEU A 106 -11.42 -6.04 -0.78
C LEU A 106 -11.45 -6.45 -2.26
N VAL A 107 -12.38 -5.88 -3.02
CA VAL A 107 -12.37 -5.93 -4.49
C VAL A 107 -12.18 -4.51 -5.00
N VAL A 108 -11.20 -4.31 -5.88
CA VAL A 108 -10.93 -3.01 -6.50
C VAL A 108 -11.45 -3.03 -7.93
N ALA A 109 -12.34 -2.09 -8.24
CA ALA A 109 -13.00 -1.93 -9.54
C ALA A 109 -12.99 -0.46 -9.95
N ASN A 110 -13.13 -0.21 -11.26
CA ASN A 110 -13.29 1.15 -11.77
C ASN A 110 -14.77 1.55 -11.75
N VAL A 111 -15.03 2.85 -11.61
CA VAL A 111 -16.36 3.43 -11.86
C VAL A 111 -16.31 4.03 -13.25
N GLU A 112 -17.07 3.44 -14.19
CA GLU A 112 -17.22 3.90 -15.59
C GLU A 112 -18.69 4.17 -15.92
#